data_AF-A0A674NIS3-F1
#
_entry.id   AF-A0A674NIS3-F1
#
_cell.length_a   1.000
_cell.length_b   1.000
_cell.length_c   1.000
_cell.angle_alpha   90.00
_cell.angle_beta   90.00
_cell.angle_gamma   90.00
#
_symmetry.space_group_name_H-M   'P 1'
#
loop_
_entity.id
_entity.type
_entity.pdbx_description
1 polymer ?
#
loop_
_entity_poly.entity_id
_entity_poly.type
_entity_poly.pdbx_seq_one_letter_code
_entity_poly.pdbx_strand_id
1 'polypeptide(L)'
;MMAMFWSFVSASAQLRQQQPQPQQQQPGSGPGSLAAPTESIESQFSCPICLEVYHKPVSIASCAHTFCGECLQPCLQVTSPLCPLCRVPFDPKKVERSSSVEKQLASFKAPCRGCSKKVTLVKMRSHIVSCSKVQEQIANCPKFVPVVPTSQPIPSNIPNRSTFVCPFCGARNLDQQELVKHCMDNHRNDPNKVVCPVCSAMPWGDPSYKSSNFLQHLLHRHKFSYDTFVVSFILSSTTRFLEGFIYSQFN
;
A
#
# COMPACT_ATOMS: atom_id res chain seq x y z
N MET A 1 1.23 1.56 64.41
CA MET A 1 0.10 1.54 63.46
C MET A 1 -0.51 2.91 63.40
N MET A 2 -0.47 3.61 62.27
CA MET A 2 -1.58 4.49 61.87
C MET A 2 -1.73 4.44 60.36
N ALA A 3 -2.99 4.29 59.97
CA ALA A 3 -3.46 3.83 58.68
C ALA A 3 -3.42 4.92 57.60
N MET A 4 -3.36 4.44 56.36
CA MET A 4 -3.59 5.20 55.14
C MET A 4 -5.08 5.55 55.01
N PHE A 5 -5.44 6.78 54.65
CA PHE A 5 -6.70 7.05 53.95
C PHE A 5 -6.58 8.25 53.00
N TRP A 6 -7.34 8.12 51.91
CA TRP A 6 -7.27 8.78 50.63
C TRP A 6 -7.78 10.22 50.54
N SER A 7 -7.35 10.84 49.43
CA SER A 7 -8.03 11.84 48.60
C SER A 7 -7.96 13.29 49.05
N PHE A 8 -7.77 14.19 48.07
CA PHE A 8 -8.59 15.37 47.77
C PHE A 8 -7.79 16.33 46.87
N VAL A 9 -8.16 16.46 45.60
CA VAL A 9 -8.10 17.75 44.92
C VAL A 9 -9.22 17.78 43.89
N SER A 10 -10.25 18.59 44.16
CA SER A 10 -10.99 19.40 43.20
C SER A 10 -12.12 20.11 43.94
N ALA A 11 -12.06 21.44 43.98
CA ALA A 11 -13.22 22.32 43.75
C ALA A 11 -12.81 23.79 43.92
N SER A 12 -12.92 24.57 42.84
CA SER A 12 -13.49 25.93 42.90
C SER A 12 -14.07 26.27 41.53
N ALA A 13 -15.39 26.30 41.46
CA ALA A 13 -16.14 26.87 40.35
C ALA A 13 -16.18 28.39 40.52
N GLN A 14 -15.98 29.16 39.44
CA GLN A 14 -16.50 30.53 39.33
C GLN A 14 -16.66 30.95 37.85
N LEU A 15 -17.85 31.48 37.57
CA LEU A 15 -18.43 31.87 36.28
C LEU A 15 -17.67 32.97 35.52
N ARG A 16 -17.66 32.91 34.17
CA ARG A 16 -17.55 34.12 33.33
C ARG A 16 -18.23 33.98 31.96
N GLN A 17 -19.40 34.61 31.89
CA GLN A 17 -20.13 35.31 30.81
C GLN A 17 -19.66 35.19 29.34
N GLN A 18 -20.63 34.90 28.48
CA GLN A 18 -20.62 35.10 27.03
C GLN A 18 -20.65 36.60 26.67
N GLN A 19 -19.84 37.01 25.69
CA GLN A 19 -20.05 38.24 24.92
C GLN A 19 -19.66 38.01 23.43
N PRO A 20 -20.39 38.59 22.46
CA PRO A 20 -20.32 38.22 21.04
C PRO A 20 -19.16 38.90 20.31
N GLN A 21 -18.53 38.18 19.37
CA GLN A 21 -17.50 38.76 18.49
C GLN A 21 -18.13 39.38 17.23
N PRO A 22 -17.63 40.55 16.76
CA PRO A 22 -18.19 41.29 15.66
C PRO A 22 -17.83 40.73 14.28
N GLN A 23 -18.80 40.89 13.39
CA GLN A 23 -18.88 40.46 12.01
C GLN A 23 -17.98 41.30 11.11
N GLN A 24 -16.98 40.69 10.49
CA GLN A 24 -16.22 41.28 9.37
C GLN A 24 -16.67 40.65 8.05
N GLN A 25 -17.34 41.47 7.27
CA GLN A 25 -17.82 41.22 5.91
C GLN A 25 -16.64 41.15 4.92
N GLN A 26 -16.66 40.20 3.98
CA GLN A 26 -15.92 40.31 2.72
C GLN A 26 -16.87 40.08 1.51
N PRO A 27 -16.55 40.68 0.34
CA PRO A 27 -17.51 41.01 -0.71
C PRO A 27 -17.73 39.86 -1.70
N GLY A 28 -18.85 39.94 -2.41
CA GLY A 28 -19.36 38.90 -3.31
C GLY A 28 -18.47 38.54 -4.50
N SER A 29 -18.61 37.28 -4.91
CA SER A 29 -18.21 36.74 -6.20
C SER A 29 -19.39 35.93 -6.75
N GLY A 30 -19.68 36.14 -8.04
CA GLY A 30 -20.96 35.83 -8.70
C GLY A 30 -21.31 34.35 -8.88
N PRO A 31 -22.41 34.06 -9.60
CA PRO A 31 -22.92 32.71 -9.78
C PRO A 31 -22.09 31.96 -10.83
N GLY A 32 -20.97 31.40 -10.39
CA GLY A 32 -20.25 30.36 -11.13
C GLY A 32 -20.96 29.03 -10.90
N SER A 33 -21.85 28.67 -11.82
CA SER A 33 -22.47 27.35 -11.90
C SER A 33 -21.37 26.28 -12.09
N LEU A 34 -20.85 25.76 -10.98
CA LEU A 34 -20.04 24.56 -10.96
C LEU A 34 -21.00 23.39 -11.10
N ALA A 35 -21.16 22.94 -12.35
CA ALA A 35 -21.73 21.64 -12.65
C ALA A 35 -21.06 20.60 -11.74
N ALA A 36 -21.86 19.96 -10.89
CA ALA A 36 -21.41 18.86 -10.06
C ALA A 36 -20.63 17.86 -10.93
N PRO A 37 -19.46 17.38 -10.49
CA PRO A 37 -18.87 16.21 -11.11
C PRO A 37 -19.93 15.11 -10.96
N THR A 38 -20.46 14.64 -12.09
CA THR A 38 -21.15 13.36 -12.10
C THR A 38 -20.10 12.35 -11.65
N GLU A 39 -20.07 12.03 -10.36
CA GLU A 39 -19.20 10.98 -9.84
C GLU A 39 -19.43 9.76 -10.74
N SER A 40 -18.37 9.40 -11.46
CA SER A 40 -18.47 8.35 -12.48
C SER A 40 -18.97 7.09 -11.79
N ILE A 41 -20.04 6.49 -12.30
CA ILE A 41 -20.67 5.30 -11.69
C ILE A 41 -19.64 4.18 -11.46
N GLU A 42 -18.57 4.11 -12.27
CA GLU A 42 -17.42 3.22 -12.06
C GLU A 42 -16.75 3.36 -10.69
N SER A 43 -16.60 4.59 -10.18
CA SER A 43 -15.90 4.86 -8.91
C SER A 43 -16.59 4.20 -7.73
N GLN A 44 -17.93 4.12 -7.76
CA GLN A 44 -18.73 3.48 -6.70
C GLN A 44 -18.59 1.94 -6.71
N PHE A 45 -18.16 1.35 -7.82
CA PHE A 45 -17.99 -0.09 -7.99
C PHE A 45 -16.51 -0.50 -8.08
N SER A 46 -15.61 0.31 -7.53
CA SER A 46 -14.18 0.03 -7.47
C SER A 46 -13.80 -0.76 -6.22
N CYS A 47 -12.88 -1.71 -6.36
CA CYS A 47 -12.34 -2.46 -5.25
C CYS A 47 -11.26 -1.65 -4.54
N PRO A 48 -11.31 -1.48 -3.21
CA PRO A 48 -10.35 -0.65 -2.47
C PRO A 48 -8.91 -1.22 -2.45
N ILE A 49 -8.68 -2.44 -2.92
CA ILE A 49 -7.35 -3.08 -2.96
C ILE A 49 -6.67 -2.86 -4.31
N CYS A 50 -7.36 -3.16 -5.43
CA CYS A 50 -6.79 -3.01 -6.77
C CYS A 50 -7.26 -1.76 -7.51
N LEU A 51 -8.16 -0.97 -6.92
CA LEU A 51 -8.83 0.23 -7.44
C LEU A 51 -9.55 0.08 -8.79
N GLU A 52 -9.58 -1.12 -9.35
CA GLU A 52 -10.38 -1.49 -10.52
C GLU A 52 -11.82 -1.90 -10.14
N VAL A 53 -12.74 -1.90 -11.12
CA VAL A 53 -14.13 -2.39 -10.99
C VAL A 53 -14.17 -3.78 -10.36
N TYR A 54 -15.05 -4.08 -9.38
CA TYR A 54 -15.06 -5.39 -8.71
C TYR A 54 -15.06 -6.61 -9.66
N HIS A 55 -14.24 -7.62 -9.33
CA HIS A 55 -14.25 -8.95 -9.97
C HIS A 55 -14.59 -10.01 -8.93
N LYS A 56 -15.69 -10.75 -9.15
CA LYS A 56 -16.22 -11.75 -8.21
C LYS A 56 -16.27 -11.21 -6.77
N PRO A 57 -17.05 -10.14 -6.51
CA PRO A 57 -17.02 -9.43 -5.25
C PRO A 57 -17.42 -10.33 -4.08
N VAL A 58 -16.68 -10.23 -2.98
CA VAL A 58 -16.96 -10.87 -1.70
C VAL A 58 -17.06 -9.82 -0.61
N SER A 59 -17.95 -10.05 0.36
CA SER A 59 -18.18 -9.15 1.48
C SER A 59 -17.86 -9.84 2.80
N ILE A 60 -17.23 -9.11 3.72
CA ILE A 60 -16.94 -9.59 5.06
C ILE A 60 -18.19 -9.39 5.94
N ALA A 61 -18.77 -10.46 6.48
CA ALA A 61 -20.05 -10.37 7.21
C ALA A 61 -20.00 -9.47 8.46
N SER A 62 -18.85 -9.37 9.14
CA SER A 62 -18.72 -8.58 10.38
C SER A 62 -18.68 -7.07 10.15
N CYS A 63 -18.35 -6.60 8.94
CA CYS A 63 -18.21 -5.16 8.65
C CYS A 63 -18.78 -4.71 7.29
N ALA A 64 -19.36 -5.62 6.50
CA ALA A 64 -19.97 -5.40 5.20
C ALA A 64 -19.07 -4.77 4.11
N HIS A 65 -17.77 -4.62 4.34
CA HIS A 65 -16.83 -4.16 3.32
C HIS A 65 -16.67 -5.21 2.21
N THR A 66 -16.61 -4.74 0.97
CA THR A 66 -16.58 -5.56 -0.24
C THR A 66 -15.26 -5.43 -0.96
N PHE A 67 -14.76 -6.54 -1.49
CA PHE A 67 -13.48 -6.66 -2.19
C PHE A 67 -13.62 -7.62 -3.36
N CYS A 68 -12.67 -7.63 -4.31
CA CYS A 68 -12.58 -8.75 -5.24
C CYS A 68 -12.19 -10.03 -4.48
N GLY A 69 -12.71 -11.19 -4.88
CA GLY A 69 -12.38 -12.46 -4.24
C GLY A 69 -10.87 -12.73 -4.20
N GLU A 70 -10.18 -12.46 -5.32
CA GLU A 70 -8.73 -12.64 -5.42
C GLU A 70 -7.95 -11.60 -4.60
N CYS A 71 -8.46 -10.38 -4.48
CA CYS A 71 -7.81 -9.34 -3.68
C CYS A 71 -7.88 -9.62 -2.17
N LEU A 72 -8.96 -10.24 -1.68
CA LEU A 72 -9.11 -10.57 -0.26
C LEU A 72 -8.41 -11.89 0.11
N GLN A 73 -8.14 -12.77 -0.87
CA GLN A 73 -7.58 -14.10 -0.64
C GLN A 73 -6.31 -14.12 0.25
N PRO A 74 -5.32 -13.22 0.10
CA PRO A 74 -4.13 -13.23 0.96
C PRO A 74 -4.47 -13.06 2.44
N CYS A 75 -5.48 -12.22 2.76
CA CYS A 75 -5.92 -12.02 4.14
C CYS A 75 -6.54 -13.29 4.73
N LEU A 76 -7.22 -14.12 3.93
CA LEU A 76 -7.85 -15.35 4.40
C LEU A 76 -6.85 -16.43 4.85
N GLN A 77 -5.57 -16.30 4.45
CA GLN A 77 -4.51 -17.25 4.77
C GLN A 77 -3.79 -16.93 6.10
N VAL A 78 -4.07 -15.77 6.69
CA VAL A 78 -3.42 -15.31 7.93
C VAL A 78 -4.24 -15.70 9.15
N THR A 79 -3.56 -16.07 10.24
CA THR A 79 -4.21 -16.31 11.53
C THR A 79 -4.83 -15.02 12.07
N SER A 80 -6.12 -15.05 12.40
CA SER A 80 -6.88 -13.87 12.89
C SER A 80 -6.83 -12.67 11.93
N PRO A 81 -7.44 -12.77 10.74
CA PRO A 81 -7.34 -11.71 9.74
C PRO A 81 -8.13 -10.45 10.13
N LEU A 82 -7.63 -9.32 9.66
CA LEU A 82 -8.26 -8.00 9.83
C LEU A 82 -8.76 -7.49 8.48
N CYS A 83 -9.91 -6.81 8.47
CA CYS A 83 -10.43 -6.19 7.27
C CYS A 83 -9.44 -5.15 6.71
N PRO A 84 -9.08 -5.17 5.42
CA PRO A 84 -8.15 -4.20 4.82
C PRO A 84 -8.62 -2.73 4.91
N LEU A 85 -9.93 -2.50 5.00
CA LEU A 85 -10.50 -1.15 5.08
C LEU A 85 -10.62 -0.63 6.50
N CYS A 86 -11.30 -1.37 7.39
CA CYS A 86 -11.63 -0.88 8.73
C CYS A 86 -10.84 -1.56 9.85
N ARG A 87 -9.95 -2.51 9.52
CA ARG A 87 -9.13 -3.28 10.47
C ARG A 87 -9.91 -4.09 11.50
N VAL A 88 -11.22 -4.22 11.35
CA VAL A 88 -12.06 -5.07 12.21
C VAL A 88 -11.67 -6.54 12.00
N PRO A 89 -11.41 -7.32 13.07
CA PRO A 89 -11.18 -8.75 12.97
C PRO A 89 -12.39 -9.46 12.35
N PHE A 90 -12.13 -10.47 11.53
CA PHE A 90 -13.21 -11.25 10.93
C PHE A 90 -12.87 -12.73 10.85
N ASP A 91 -13.92 -13.54 10.73
CA ASP A 91 -13.79 -14.99 10.53
C ASP A 91 -13.66 -15.26 9.02
N PRO A 92 -12.55 -15.89 8.55
CA PRO A 92 -12.38 -16.25 7.15
C PRO A 92 -13.54 -17.07 6.57
N LYS A 93 -14.24 -17.84 7.41
CA LYS A 93 -15.38 -18.67 6.98
C LYS A 93 -16.67 -17.86 6.77
N LYS A 94 -16.72 -16.60 7.23
CA LYS A 94 -17.87 -15.69 7.11
C LYS A 94 -17.66 -14.65 6.02
N VAL A 95 -16.88 -15.00 5.01
CA VAL A 95 -16.69 -14.20 3.80
C VAL A 95 -17.55 -14.80 2.70
N GLU A 96 -18.54 -14.03 2.27
CA GLU A 96 -19.58 -14.51 1.37
C GLU A 96 -19.58 -13.75 0.06
N ARG A 97 -20.09 -14.38 -1.01
CA ARG A 97 -20.26 -13.71 -2.31
C ARG A 97 -21.29 -12.58 -2.20
N SER A 98 -20.93 -11.42 -2.74
CA SER A 98 -21.80 -10.24 -2.72
C SER A 98 -22.74 -10.20 -3.92
N SER A 99 -23.80 -11.01 -3.86
CA SER A 99 -24.77 -11.12 -4.97
C SER A 99 -25.47 -9.79 -5.32
N SER A 100 -25.65 -8.90 -4.34
CA SER A 100 -26.19 -7.56 -4.57
C SER A 100 -25.26 -6.73 -5.46
N VAL A 101 -23.96 -6.71 -5.13
CA VAL A 101 -22.95 -5.98 -5.89
C VAL A 101 -22.80 -6.56 -7.30
N GLU A 102 -22.82 -7.89 -7.45
CA GLU A 102 -22.81 -8.54 -8.78
C GLU A 102 -23.99 -8.11 -9.66
N LYS A 103 -25.21 -8.06 -9.10
CA LYS A 103 -26.41 -7.58 -9.83
C LYS A 103 -26.28 -6.11 -10.23
N GLN A 104 -25.74 -5.27 -9.35
CA GLN A 104 -25.49 -3.87 -9.67
C GLN A 104 -24.46 -3.73 -10.80
N LEU A 105 -23.35 -4.48 -10.75
CA LEU A 105 -22.34 -4.50 -11.82
C LEU A 105 -22.92 -4.97 -13.18
N ALA A 106 -23.91 -5.87 -13.17
CA ALA A 106 -24.59 -6.31 -14.38
C ALA A 106 -25.55 -5.26 -14.95
N SER A 107 -26.11 -4.40 -14.09
CA SER A 107 -27.11 -3.40 -14.46
C SER A 107 -26.50 -2.13 -15.04
N PHE A 108 -25.37 -1.67 -14.49
CA PHE A 108 -24.74 -0.43 -14.92
C PHE A 108 -23.77 -0.63 -16.10
N LYS A 109 -23.74 0.38 -16.98
CA LYS A 109 -22.82 0.45 -18.12
C LYS A 109 -21.99 1.71 -18.01
N ALA A 110 -20.71 1.61 -18.32
CA ALA A 110 -19.78 2.73 -18.38
C ALA A 110 -18.97 2.70 -19.70
N PRO A 111 -18.51 3.85 -20.20
CA PRO A 111 -17.65 3.90 -21.37
C PRO A 111 -16.22 3.45 -21.02
N CYS A 112 -15.64 2.56 -21.83
CA CYS A 112 -14.22 2.23 -21.74
C CYS A 112 -13.36 3.47 -21.95
N ARG A 113 -12.32 3.66 -21.12
CA ARG A 113 -11.39 4.79 -21.23
C ARG A 113 -10.55 4.79 -22.52
N GLY A 114 -10.29 3.62 -23.11
CA GLY A 114 -9.52 3.52 -24.36
C GLY A 114 -10.37 3.65 -25.62
N CYS A 115 -11.43 2.83 -25.76
CA CYS A 115 -12.23 2.77 -27.00
C CYS A 115 -13.59 3.47 -26.92
N SER A 116 -13.95 4.06 -25.77
CA SER A 116 -15.24 4.73 -25.51
C SER A 116 -16.50 3.86 -25.67
N LYS A 117 -16.37 2.55 -25.93
CA LYS A 117 -17.49 1.62 -26.02
C LYS A 117 -18.17 1.50 -24.64
N LYS A 118 -19.51 1.60 -24.61
CA LYS A 118 -20.30 1.36 -23.40
C LYS A 118 -20.31 -0.13 -23.08
N VAL A 119 -19.69 -0.53 -21.98
CA VAL A 119 -19.58 -1.91 -21.51
C VAL A 119 -20.25 -2.01 -20.13
N THR A 120 -20.94 -3.12 -19.87
CA THR A 120 -21.47 -3.43 -18.53
C THR A 120 -20.32 -3.58 -17.55
N LEU A 121 -20.43 -3.06 -16.33
CA LEU A 121 -19.33 -3.08 -15.35
C LEU A 121 -18.81 -4.50 -15.09
N VAL A 122 -19.71 -5.50 -15.04
CA VAL A 122 -19.33 -6.92 -14.89
C VAL A 122 -18.41 -7.46 -16.01
N LYS A 123 -18.47 -6.87 -17.21
CA LYS A 123 -17.63 -7.25 -18.36
C LYS A 123 -16.46 -6.29 -18.61
N MET A 124 -16.33 -5.24 -17.79
CA MET A 124 -15.37 -4.16 -18.03
C MET A 124 -13.92 -4.68 -17.98
N ARG A 125 -13.55 -5.48 -16.97
CA ARG A 125 -12.21 -6.07 -16.89
C ARG A 125 -11.85 -6.94 -18.08
N SER A 126 -12.75 -7.86 -18.48
CA SER A 126 -12.52 -8.70 -19.65
C SER A 126 -12.41 -7.89 -20.95
N HIS A 127 -13.15 -6.78 -21.04
CA HIS A 127 -13.03 -5.85 -22.14
C HIS A 127 -11.67 -5.14 -22.15
N ILE A 128 -11.21 -4.61 -21.01
CA ILE A 128 -9.93 -3.90 -20.88
C ILE A 128 -8.77 -4.77 -21.40
N VAL A 129 -8.72 -6.03 -20.99
CA VAL A 129 -7.68 -7.00 -21.42
C VAL A 129 -7.69 -7.24 -22.93
N SER A 130 -8.85 -7.14 -23.58
CA SER A 130 -9.01 -7.38 -25.03
C SER A 130 -9.17 -6.10 -25.86
N CYS A 131 -9.07 -4.93 -25.23
CA CYS A 131 -9.29 -3.65 -25.90
C CYS A 131 -7.99 -3.13 -26.51
N SER A 132 -7.89 -3.17 -27.84
CA SER A 132 -6.69 -2.71 -28.56
C SER A 132 -6.30 -1.26 -28.22
N LYS A 133 -7.28 -0.39 -27.96
CA LYS A 133 -7.01 1.01 -27.58
C LYS A 133 -6.47 1.17 -26.16
N VAL A 134 -6.92 0.36 -25.22
CA VAL A 134 -6.35 0.37 -23.86
C VAL A 134 -4.96 -0.26 -23.88
N GLN A 135 -4.77 -1.35 -24.62
CA GLN A 135 -3.47 -1.98 -24.78
C GLN A 135 -2.43 -1.04 -25.43
N GLU A 136 -2.83 -0.26 -26.44
CA GLU A 136 -2.00 0.78 -27.06
C GLU A 136 -1.60 1.87 -26.04
N GLN A 137 -2.53 2.31 -25.19
CA GLN A 137 -2.25 3.27 -24.12
C GLN A 137 -1.27 2.72 -23.08
N ILE A 138 -1.43 1.46 -22.65
CA ILE A 138 -0.50 0.78 -21.73
C ILE A 138 0.89 0.66 -22.37
N ALA A 139 0.95 0.31 -23.66
CA ALA A 139 2.23 0.19 -24.38
C ALA A 139 2.97 1.54 -24.54
N ASN A 140 2.22 2.64 -24.61
CA ASN A 140 2.76 4.00 -24.72
C ASN A 140 3.17 4.61 -23.37
N CYS A 141 2.82 3.97 -22.24
CA CYS A 141 3.26 4.44 -20.95
C CYS A 141 4.80 4.31 -20.83
N PRO A 142 5.51 5.30 -20.25
CA PRO A 142 6.96 5.25 -20.13
C PRO A 142 7.37 3.95 -19.44
N LYS A 143 8.13 3.11 -20.14
CA LYS A 143 8.80 1.98 -19.50
C LYS A 143 9.83 2.60 -18.56
N PHE A 144 9.73 2.29 -17.27
CA PHE A 144 10.79 2.64 -16.33
C PHE A 144 12.07 1.96 -16.80
N VAL A 145 12.96 2.75 -17.38
CA VAL A 145 14.33 2.35 -17.65
C VAL A 145 15.10 2.60 -16.36
N PRO A 146 15.98 1.68 -15.92
CA PRO A 146 16.89 1.97 -14.81
C PRO A 146 17.51 3.34 -15.02
N VAL A 147 17.41 4.21 -14.02
CA VAL A 147 18.05 5.53 -14.07
C VAL A 147 19.53 5.26 -14.35
N VAL A 148 20.04 5.74 -15.50
CA VAL A 148 21.47 5.73 -15.82
C VAL A 148 22.23 6.24 -14.59
N PRO A 149 23.44 5.73 -14.26
CA PRO A 149 24.19 6.19 -13.11
C PRO A 149 24.22 7.72 -13.10
N THR A 150 23.52 8.31 -12.14
CA THR A 150 23.45 9.77 -12.07
C THR A 150 24.87 10.29 -11.89
N SER A 151 25.27 11.28 -12.68
CA SER A 151 26.52 12.00 -12.50
C SER A 151 26.51 12.87 -11.24
N GLN A 152 25.38 12.91 -10.51
CA GLN A 152 25.33 13.49 -9.18
C GLN A 152 26.07 12.60 -8.17
N PRO A 153 26.98 13.17 -7.36
CA PRO A 153 27.61 12.42 -6.29
C PRO A 153 26.53 11.92 -5.33
N ILE A 154 26.47 10.60 -5.13
CA ILE A 154 25.59 9.97 -4.16
C ILE A 154 25.91 10.61 -2.80
N PRO A 155 24.93 11.17 -2.07
CA PRO A 155 25.16 11.63 -0.71
C PRO A 155 25.71 10.44 0.10
N SER A 156 26.99 10.51 0.48
CA SER A 156 27.73 9.42 1.14
C SER A 156 27.16 9.04 2.52
N ASN A 157 26.18 9.80 3.00
CA ASN A 157 25.52 9.62 4.29
C ASN A 157 24.16 8.92 4.20
N ILE A 158 23.72 8.49 3.02
CA ILE A 158 22.48 7.70 2.89
C ILE A 158 22.88 6.22 2.77
N PRO A 159 22.67 5.39 3.81
CA PRO A 159 22.96 3.97 3.73
C PRO A 159 22.12 3.31 2.63
N ASN A 160 22.78 2.53 1.77
CA ASN A 160 22.11 1.78 0.70
C ASN A 160 21.22 0.70 1.32
N ARG A 161 19.91 0.83 1.09
CA ARG A 161 18.89 -0.11 1.60
C ARG A 161 18.25 -0.98 0.52
N SER A 162 18.68 -0.85 -0.73
CA SER A 162 17.97 -1.41 -1.89
C SER A 162 18.77 -2.46 -2.63
N THR A 163 20.10 -2.33 -2.67
CA THR A 163 20.97 -3.31 -3.31
C THR A 163 22.16 -3.63 -2.42
N PHE A 164 22.62 -4.87 -2.48
CA PHE A 164 23.62 -5.42 -1.59
C PHE A 164 24.71 -6.09 -2.40
N VAL A 165 25.86 -6.26 -1.75
CA VAL A 165 27.00 -7.00 -2.28
C VAL A 165 27.05 -8.34 -1.56
N CYS A 166 27.16 -9.43 -2.32
CA CYS A 166 27.35 -10.76 -1.75
C CYS A 166 28.67 -10.78 -0.97
N PRO A 167 28.65 -11.09 0.34
CA PRO A 167 29.86 -11.04 1.15
C PRO A 167 30.79 -12.24 0.95
N PHE A 168 30.36 -13.28 0.22
CA PHE A 168 31.19 -14.43 -0.13
C PHE A 168 32.02 -14.21 -1.40
N CYS A 169 31.40 -13.67 -2.46
CA CYS A 169 32.02 -13.58 -3.79
C CYS A 169 32.11 -12.16 -4.35
N GLY A 170 31.54 -11.17 -3.68
CA GLY A 170 31.56 -9.77 -4.12
C GLY A 170 30.57 -9.43 -5.24
N ALA A 171 29.66 -10.34 -5.61
CA ALA A 171 28.59 -10.05 -6.58
C ALA A 171 27.78 -8.82 -6.13
N ARG A 172 27.67 -7.80 -6.99
CA ARG A 172 27.07 -6.49 -6.65
C ARG A 172 25.65 -6.37 -7.20
N ASN A 173 24.93 -5.35 -6.75
CA ASN A 173 23.60 -4.99 -7.23
C ASN A 173 22.53 -6.07 -7.01
N LEU A 174 22.69 -6.89 -5.97
CA LEU A 174 21.71 -7.90 -5.61
C LEU A 174 20.68 -7.25 -4.69
N ASP A 175 19.40 -7.23 -5.06
CA ASP A 175 18.37 -6.91 -4.08
C ASP A 175 18.31 -7.98 -2.98
N GLN A 176 17.49 -7.78 -1.94
CA GLN A 176 17.39 -8.75 -0.84
C GLN A 176 17.00 -10.16 -1.33
N GLN A 177 16.08 -10.27 -2.30
CA GLN A 177 15.55 -11.54 -2.78
C GLN A 177 16.56 -12.26 -3.68
N GLU A 178 17.22 -11.51 -4.57
CA GLU A 178 18.29 -12.01 -5.43
C GLU A 178 19.53 -12.36 -4.62
N LEU A 179 19.83 -11.67 -3.51
CA LEU A 179 20.89 -12.05 -2.59
C LEU A 179 20.60 -13.41 -1.92
N VAL A 180 19.35 -13.63 -1.48
CA VAL A 180 18.93 -14.94 -0.93
C VAL A 180 19.14 -16.04 -1.95
N LYS A 181 18.58 -15.87 -3.15
CA LYS A 181 18.66 -16.84 -4.24
C LYS A 181 20.10 -17.12 -4.66
N HIS A 182 20.89 -16.07 -4.88
CA HIS A 182 22.29 -16.16 -5.24
C HIS A 182 23.10 -16.97 -4.19
N CYS A 183 22.92 -16.69 -2.91
CA CYS A 183 23.62 -17.41 -1.84
C CYS A 183 23.15 -18.87 -1.71
N MET A 184 21.87 -19.18 -1.97
CA MET A 184 21.37 -20.56 -2.00
C MET A 184 22.00 -21.37 -3.13
N ASP A 185 22.11 -20.78 -4.32
CA ASP A 185 22.56 -21.47 -5.52
C ASP A 185 24.10 -21.62 -5.56
N ASN A 186 24.84 -20.63 -5.07
CA ASN A 186 26.30 -20.54 -5.26
C ASN A 186 27.10 -20.77 -3.96
N HIS A 187 26.49 -20.62 -2.78
CA HIS A 187 27.20 -20.63 -1.48
C HIS A 187 26.51 -21.50 -0.41
N ARG A 188 25.81 -22.56 -0.82
CA ARG A 188 25.01 -23.42 0.07
C ARG A 188 25.79 -23.99 1.27
N ASN A 189 27.06 -24.33 1.06
CA ASN A 189 27.93 -24.98 2.04
C ASN A 189 29.20 -24.16 2.34
N ASP A 190 29.17 -22.84 2.13
CA ASP A 190 30.34 -21.99 2.39
C ASP A 190 30.57 -21.86 3.92
N PRO A 191 31.75 -22.23 4.45
CA PRO A 191 32.02 -22.20 5.89
C PRO A 191 32.37 -20.80 6.41
N ASN A 192 32.51 -19.80 5.55
CA ASN A 192 33.00 -18.48 5.94
C ASN A 192 31.98 -17.69 6.77
N LYS A 193 32.45 -17.07 7.85
CA LYS A 193 31.63 -16.15 8.66
C LYS A 193 31.66 -14.76 8.05
N VAL A 194 30.50 -14.28 7.62
CA VAL A 194 30.36 -13.02 6.90
C VAL A 194 29.40 -12.06 7.62
N VAL A 195 29.61 -10.76 7.42
CA VAL A 195 28.67 -9.73 7.87
C VAL A 195 27.48 -9.73 6.93
N CYS A 196 26.27 -9.68 7.49
CA CYS A 196 25.05 -9.57 6.69
C CYS A 196 24.93 -8.13 6.14
N PRO A 197 25.02 -7.92 4.81
CA PRO A 197 24.96 -6.57 4.22
C PRO A 197 23.58 -5.91 4.42
N VAL A 198 22.53 -6.72 4.58
CA VAL A 198 21.16 -6.26 4.87
C VAL A 198 21.06 -5.73 6.30
N CYS A 199 21.63 -6.44 7.28
CA CYS A 199 21.66 -5.97 8.67
C CYS A 199 22.55 -4.75 8.84
N SER A 200 23.74 -4.72 8.23
CA SER A 200 24.65 -3.56 8.32
C SER A 200 24.08 -2.28 7.73
N ALA A 201 23.09 -2.40 6.83
CA ALA A 201 22.37 -1.27 6.26
C ALA A 201 21.28 -0.70 7.20
N MET A 202 20.96 -1.38 8.31
CA MET A 202 19.95 -0.92 9.27
C MET A 202 20.57 0.00 10.34
N PRO A 203 19.85 1.04 10.82
CA PRO A 203 20.36 1.94 11.86
C PRO A 203 20.71 1.26 13.19
N TRP A 204 20.14 0.09 13.44
CA TRP A 204 20.36 -0.73 14.64
C TRP A 204 21.17 -2.00 14.35
N GLY A 205 21.71 -2.15 13.15
CA GLY A 205 22.58 -3.27 12.79
C GLY A 205 24.02 -3.02 13.20
N ASP A 206 24.75 -4.08 13.55
CA ASP A 206 26.18 -4.04 13.84
C ASP A 206 26.99 -4.37 12.58
N PRO A 207 27.75 -3.43 11.99
CA PRO A 207 28.57 -3.66 10.80
C PRO A 207 29.75 -4.64 11.03
N SER A 208 30.09 -4.94 12.27
CA SER A 208 31.17 -5.87 12.63
C SER A 208 30.68 -7.29 12.92
N TYR A 209 29.35 -7.46 13.07
CA TYR A 209 28.77 -8.75 13.44
C TYR A 209 28.85 -9.76 12.29
N LYS A 210 29.63 -10.82 12.50
CA LYS A 210 29.76 -11.94 11.56
C LYS A 210 28.80 -13.06 11.92
N SER A 211 27.85 -13.35 11.03
CA SER A 211 26.93 -14.47 11.19
C SER A 211 27.67 -15.79 11.05
N SER A 212 27.43 -16.72 11.98
CA SER A 212 27.99 -18.08 11.93
C SER A 212 27.36 -18.95 10.85
N ASN A 213 26.10 -18.68 10.49
CA ASN A 213 25.41 -19.28 9.35
C ASN A 213 24.60 -18.18 8.63
N PHE A 214 25.29 -17.47 7.74
CA PHE A 214 24.72 -16.33 7.02
C PHE A 214 23.52 -16.71 6.14
N LEU A 215 23.58 -17.85 5.45
CA LEU A 215 22.49 -18.31 4.59
C LEU A 215 21.20 -18.56 5.39
N GLN A 216 21.33 -19.26 6.51
CA GLN A 216 20.19 -19.53 7.39
C GLN A 216 19.67 -18.24 8.04
N HIS A 217 20.56 -17.35 8.47
CA HIS A 217 20.18 -16.03 8.97
C HIS A 217 19.35 -15.25 7.94
N LEU A 218 19.81 -15.18 6.69
CA LEU A 218 19.13 -14.48 5.60
C LEU A 218 17.75 -15.08 5.31
N LEU A 219 17.63 -16.41 5.31
CA LEU A 219 16.37 -17.12 5.10
C LEU A 219 15.35 -16.98 6.24
N HIS A 220 15.80 -16.81 7.50
CA HIS A 220 14.88 -16.64 8.63
C HIS A 220 14.50 -15.19 8.91
N ARG A 221 15.45 -14.25 8.75
CA ARG A 221 15.27 -12.84 9.14
C ARG A 221 14.94 -11.92 7.97
N HIS A 222 15.29 -12.31 6.75
CA HIS A 222 15.16 -11.49 5.55
C HIS A 222 14.41 -12.21 4.43
N LYS A 223 13.57 -13.20 4.76
CA LYS A 223 12.60 -13.81 3.84
C LYS A 223 11.58 -12.79 3.31
N PHE A 224 11.36 -11.70 4.06
CA PHE A 224 10.40 -10.66 3.74
C PHE A 224 11.09 -9.29 3.85
N SER A 225 10.91 -8.44 2.84
CA SER A 225 11.41 -7.06 2.87
C SER A 225 10.56 -6.22 3.83
N TYR A 226 11.23 -5.56 4.78
CA TYR A 226 10.58 -4.64 5.73
C TYR A 226 10.25 -3.28 5.10
N ASP A 227 10.93 -2.87 4.03
CA ASP A 227 10.78 -1.54 3.41
C ASP A 227 9.36 -1.35 2.83
N THR A 228 8.72 -2.43 2.39
CA THR A 228 7.33 -2.42 1.92
C THR A 228 6.32 -2.06 3.02
N PHE A 229 6.63 -2.33 4.30
CA PHE A 229 5.70 -2.15 5.41
C PHE A 229 5.79 -0.78 6.09
N VAL A 230 6.97 -0.14 6.10
CA VAL A 230 7.18 1.16 6.79
C VAL A 230 7.03 2.37 5.86
N VAL A 231 7.35 2.24 4.57
CA VAL A 231 7.17 3.33 3.59
C VAL A 231 5.68 3.63 3.35
N SER A 232 4.82 2.63 3.56
CA SER A 232 3.35 2.75 3.56
C SER A 232 2.80 3.68 4.67
N PHE A 233 3.54 3.92 5.76
CA PHE A 233 3.06 4.76 6.86
C PHE A 233 3.45 6.23 6.70
N ILE A 234 4.65 6.52 6.15
CA ILE A 234 5.17 7.89 5.98
C ILE A 234 4.62 8.56 4.71
N LEU A 235 4.36 7.81 3.62
CA LEU A 235 3.81 8.40 2.38
C LEU A 235 2.33 8.81 2.51
N SER A 236 1.59 8.30 3.50
CA SER A 236 0.15 8.61 3.68
C SER A 236 -0.13 10.10 3.94
N SER A 237 0.88 10.87 4.36
CA SER A 237 0.70 12.29 4.72
C SER A 237 1.16 13.29 3.66
N THR A 238 1.90 12.88 2.61
CA THR A 238 2.49 13.84 1.64
C THR A 238 2.19 13.57 0.16
N THR A 239 1.69 12.39 -0.24
CA THR A 239 1.49 12.07 -1.67
C THR A 239 0.12 12.40 -2.25
N ARG A 240 -0.66 13.32 -1.66
CA ARG A 240 -1.89 13.85 -2.31
C ARG A 240 -1.63 14.60 -3.63
N PHE A 241 -0.37 14.83 -4.02
CA PHE A 241 -0.01 15.57 -5.24
C PHE A 241 0.68 14.74 -6.34
N LEU A 242 1.06 13.48 -6.10
CA LEU A 242 1.79 12.65 -7.10
C LEU A 242 1.07 11.34 -7.48
N GLU A 243 -0.03 11.00 -6.83
CA GLU A 243 -0.84 9.80 -7.15
C GLU A 243 -1.57 9.89 -8.50
N GLY A 244 -1.50 11.02 -9.20
CA GLY A 244 -2.01 11.16 -10.57
C GLY A 244 -1.06 10.66 -11.66
N PHE A 245 0.21 10.38 -11.37
CA PHE A 245 1.22 10.09 -12.41
C PHE A 245 1.83 8.69 -12.34
N ILE A 246 1.65 7.94 -11.23
CA ILE A 246 2.16 6.57 -11.09
C ILE A 246 1.05 5.51 -11.24
N TYR A 247 -0.22 5.87 -11.10
CA TYR A 247 -1.36 4.96 -11.28
C TYR A 247 -1.69 4.65 -12.76
N SER A 248 -0.69 4.64 -13.63
CA SER A 248 -0.83 4.29 -15.06
C SER A 248 0.23 3.28 -15.54
N GLN A 249 0.96 2.61 -14.64
CA GLN A 249 1.86 1.50 -15.03
C GLN A 249 1.75 0.22 -14.20
N PHE A 250 0.77 0.11 -13.31
CA PHE A 250 0.32 -1.19 -12.78
C PHE A 250 -1.20 -1.24 -12.51
N ASN A 251 -1.96 -0.51 -13.34
CA ASN A 251 -3.26 -0.93 -13.89
C ASN A 251 -3.79 0.14 -14.86
#